data_AF-A0A1J5KWW7-F1
#
_entry.id   AF-A0A1J5KWW7-F1
#
_cell.length_a   1.000
_cell.length_b   1.000
_cell.length_c   1.000
_cell.angle_alpha   90.00
_cell.angle_beta   90.00
_cell.angle_gamma   90.00
#
_symmetry.space_group_name_H-M   'P 1'
#
loop_
_entity.id
_entity.type
_entity.pdbx_description
1 polymer ?
#
loop_
_entity_poly.entity_id
_entity_poly.type
_entity_poly.pdbx_seq_one_letter_code
_entity_poly.pdbx_strand_id
1 'polypeptide(L)'
;MKYISFTNYIKARKCKASVITPSRLLGKSTPRLYSKRQIVGFLFHEIKEKSAESNLLDDHSSYLKFLDEFKKKYSNSFDFDSLSNLDLWSETNDILGYMMDMSDQLQDKAEKVFAIRREQEFVSNDKIVLAKPDLVLEKGDEVVIYDFKSGRLNDSKGETKEEYIIQLHFYAGVLNDHYGEKVYKGVLESYLEGTKILSLDMNYSRNIIAEAKRIREQLNDLFPDKQVPFETFNENATYDMNNCKFCNVRAFCKVYKNDYVPPVDDQLYCFSGAVESVDWPGEDKFATIIIALGEKNISIKSIPSKFAKLVSTGQLICLNDVKLISDGEYNYLPWSRLEVYE
;
A
#
# COMPACT_ATOMS: atom_id res chain seq x y z
N MET A 1 10.62 -2.35 -18.06
CA MET A 1 9.37 -1.75 -17.55
C MET A 1 8.65 -1.02 -18.69
N LYS A 2 7.34 -1.26 -18.91
CA LYS A 2 6.58 -0.58 -19.99
C LYS A 2 6.34 0.89 -19.64
N TYR A 3 5.50 1.12 -18.63
CA TYR A 3 5.19 2.44 -18.06
C TYR A 3 5.76 2.58 -16.64
N ILE A 4 6.05 3.81 -16.22
CA ILE A 4 6.23 4.14 -14.80
C ILE A 4 4.92 4.70 -14.23
N SER A 5 4.47 4.15 -13.11
CA SER A 5 3.35 4.68 -12.31
C SER A 5 3.87 5.54 -11.16
N PHE A 6 3.00 6.38 -10.58
CA PHE A 6 3.35 7.21 -9.43
C PHE A 6 4.01 6.42 -8.28
N THR A 7 3.46 5.26 -7.92
CA THR A 7 4.01 4.38 -6.88
C THR A 7 5.44 3.95 -7.18
N ASN A 8 5.74 3.59 -8.43
CA ASN A 8 7.09 3.19 -8.85
C ASN A 8 8.03 4.38 -8.93
N TYR A 9 7.53 5.56 -9.32
CA TYR A 9 8.27 6.83 -9.32
C TYR A 9 8.74 7.22 -7.91
N ILE A 10 7.82 7.30 -6.93
CA ILE A 10 8.20 7.63 -5.54
C ILE A 10 9.13 6.59 -4.93
N LYS A 11 8.88 5.30 -5.18
CA LYS A 11 9.80 4.22 -4.78
C LYS A 11 11.21 4.43 -5.34
N ALA A 12 11.33 4.69 -6.64
CA ALA A 12 12.61 4.87 -7.31
C ALA A 12 13.38 6.12 -6.84
N ARG A 13 12.70 7.24 -6.55
CA ARG A 13 13.31 8.44 -5.96
C ARG A 13 13.97 8.16 -4.60
N LYS A 14 13.37 7.27 -3.81
CA LYS A 14 13.85 6.86 -2.47
C LYS A 14 14.94 5.78 -2.57
N CYS A 15 14.70 4.74 -3.39
CA CYS A 15 15.59 3.60 -3.59
C CYS A 15 15.23 2.88 -4.90
N LYS A 16 16.14 2.86 -5.88
CA LYS A 16 15.91 2.23 -7.19
C LYS A 16 15.58 0.74 -7.08
N ALA A 17 16.27 0.00 -6.21
CA ALA A 17 15.98 -1.40 -5.94
C ALA A 17 14.54 -1.65 -5.40
N SER A 18 13.93 -0.68 -4.72
CA SER A 18 12.60 -0.86 -4.10
C SER A 18 11.42 -0.95 -5.08
N VAL A 19 11.64 -0.68 -6.38
CA VAL A 19 10.66 -0.94 -7.44
C VAL A 19 10.60 -2.41 -7.85
N ILE A 20 11.62 -3.20 -7.50
CA ILE A 20 11.65 -4.63 -7.78
C ILE A 20 10.64 -5.33 -6.87
N THR A 21 9.86 -6.26 -7.43
CA THR A 21 8.93 -7.09 -6.66
C THR A 21 9.63 -8.36 -6.19
N PRO A 22 9.19 -8.97 -5.06
CA PRO A 22 9.69 -10.28 -4.63
C PRO A 22 9.66 -11.33 -5.76
N SER A 23 8.63 -11.28 -6.62
CA SER A 23 8.50 -12.17 -7.77
C SER A 23 9.57 -11.97 -8.87
N ARG A 24 10.11 -10.76 -9.05
CA ARG A 24 11.22 -10.50 -9.98
C ARG A 24 12.58 -10.96 -9.43
N LEU A 25 12.74 -11.00 -8.11
CA LEU A 25 13.95 -11.59 -7.48
C LEU A 25 13.89 -13.12 -7.51
N LEU A 26 12.77 -13.68 -7.07
CA LEU A 26 12.57 -15.12 -6.91
C LEU A 26 12.25 -15.88 -8.21
N GLY A 27 11.98 -15.19 -9.32
CA GLY A 27 11.59 -15.80 -10.60
C GLY A 27 10.22 -16.50 -10.59
N LYS A 28 9.43 -16.38 -9.52
CA LYS A 28 8.13 -17.04 -9.31
C LYS A 28 7.08 -16.11 -8.75
N SER A 29 5.80 -16.42 -8.93
CA SER A 29 4.71 -15.66 -8.31
C SER A 29 4.82 -15.73 -6.77
N THR A 30 4.67 -14.59 -6.12
CA THR A 30 4.53 -14.49 -4.66
C THR A 30 3.11 -14.06 -4.33
N PRO A 31 2.41 -14.70 -3.37
CA PRO A 31 1.11 -14.24 -2.93
C PRO A 31 1.22 -12.80 -2.42
N ARG A 32 0.22 -11.97 -2.74
CA ARG A 32 0.09 -10.65 -2.11
C ARG A 32 -0.67 -10.82 -0.81
N LEU A 33 0.02 -10.61 0.29
CA LEU A 33 -0.59 -10.36 1.58
C LEU A 33 -0.71 -8.85 1.76
N TYR A 34 -1.82 -8.43 2.35
CA TYR A 34 -2.13 -7.02 2.60
C TYR A 34 -2.31 -6.80 4.11
N SER A 35 -1.98 -5.62 4.61
CA SER A 35 -2.20 -5.24 6.01
C SER A 35 -3.63 -4.80 6.29
N LYS A 36 -4.05 -4.82 7.57
CA LYS A 36 -5.33 -4.25 8.04
C LYS A 36 -5.58 -2.87 7.39
N ARG A 37 -4.62 -1.95 7.49
CA ARG A 37 -4.72 -0.58 6.95
C ARG A 37 -4.88 -0.52 5.42
N GLN A 38 -4.30 -1.47 4.69
CA GLN A 38 -4.50 -1.56 3.24
C GLN A 38 -5.93 -2.03 2.90
N ILE A 39 -6.49 -2.97 3.66
CA ILE A 39 -7.87 -3.44 3.50
C ILE A 39 -8.85 -2.28 3.76
N VAL A 40 -8.64 -1.53 4.85
CA VAL A 40 -9.41 -0.31 5.17
C VAL A 40 -9.25 0.75 4.07
N GLY A 41 -8.06 0.90 3.50
CA GLY A 41 -7.81 1.73 2.33
C GLY A 41 -8.66 1.33 1.12
N PHE A 42 -8.61 0.05 0.70
CA PHE A 42 -9.43 -0.43 -0.42
C PHE A 42 -10.93 -0.31 -0.16
N LEU A 43 -11.36 -0.58 1.07
CA LEU A 43 -12.73 -0.40 1.49
C LEU A 43 -13.16 1.06 1.31
N PHE A 44 -12.40 2.01 1.85
CA PHE A 44 -12.67 3.46 1.71
C PHE A 44 -12.73 3.93 0.26
N HIS A 45 -11.81 3.46 -0.61
CA HIS A 45 -11.79 3.83 -2.02
C HIS A 45 -13.03 3.30 -2.77
N GLU A 46 -13.35 2.00 -2.69
CA GLU A 46 -14.53 1.43 -3.37
C GLU A 46 -15.84 2.07 -2.90
N ILE A 47 -15.91 2.34 -1.60
CA ILE A 47 -17.02 3.04 -0.97
C ILE A 47 -17.19 4.44 -1.59
N LYS A 48 -16.11 5.24 -1.69
CA LYS A 48 -16.15 6.58 -2.29
C LYS A 48 -16.48 6.52 -3.79
N GLU A 49 -15.87 5.60 -4.52
CA GLU A 49 -16.14 5.34 -5.94
C GLU A 49 -17.62 5.04 -6.23
N LYS A 50 -18.29 4.27 -5.34
CA LYS A 50 -19.72 3.94 -5.43
C LYS A 50 -20.64 5.10 -5.06
N SER A 51 -20.30 5.86 -4.02
CA SER A 51 -21.07 7.07 -3.65
C SER A 51 -21.05 8.15 -4.74
N ALA A 52 -20.02 8.16 -5.58
CA ALA A 52 -19.95 9.05 -6.74
C ALA A 52 -20.84 8.62 -7.93
N GLU A 53 -21.33 7.37 -7.96
CA GLU A 53 -22.25 6.88 -9.01
C GLU A 53 -23.73 7.05 -8.66
N SER A 54 -24.05 6.95 -7.37
CA SER A 54 -25.43 6.75 -6.92
C SER A 54 -25.55 6.92 -5.40
N ASN A 55 -26.80 7.11 -4.99
CA ASN A 55 -27.37 6.94 -3.65
C ASN A 55 -27.19 5.52 -3.04
N LEU A 56 -26.08 4.82 -3.35
CA LEU A 56 -25.83 3.41 -3.00
C LEU A 56 -25.67 3.17 -1.48
N LEU A 57 -25.65 4.24 -0.68
CA LEU A 57 -25.41 4.23 0.76
C LEU A 57 -26.44 5.07 1.53
N ASP A 58 -27.59 5.38 0.92
CA ASP A 58 -28.71 6.08 1.57
C ASP A 58 -29.28 5.30 2.77
N ASP A 59 -29.04 3.99 2.85
CA ASP A 59 -29.52 3.14 3.93
C ASP A 59 -28.53 2.05 4.36
N HIS A 60 -28.67 1.61 5.61
CA HIS A 60 -27.80 0.62 6.26
C HIS A 60 -27.85 -0.78 5.61
N SER A 61 -28.97 -1.18 5.01
CA SER A 61 -29.10 -2.48 4.31
C SER A 61 -28.29 -2.49 3.02
N SER A 62 -28.36 -1.40 2.24
CA SER A 62 -27.55 -1.22 1.03
C SER A 62 -26.04 -1.27 1.34
N TYR A 63 -25.63 -0.68 2.45
CA TYR A 63 -24.25 -0.79 2.94
C TYR A 63 -23.86 -2.23 3.36
N LEU A 64 -24.68 -2.93 4.16
CA LEU A 64 -24.39 -4.31 4.57
C LEU A 64 -24.25 -5.24 3.36
N LYS A 65 -25.07 -5.04 2.33
CA LYS A 65 -24.95 -5.76 1.06
C LYS A 65 -23.63 -5.45 0.34
N PHE A 66 -23.22 -4.19 0.28
CA PHE A 66 -21.92 -3.81 -0.26
C PHE A 66 -20.76 -4.47 0.52
N LEU A 67 -20.83 -4.54 1.85
CA LEU A 67 -19.82 -5.24 2.65
C LEU A 67 -19.73 -6.73 2.32
N ASP A 68 -20.85 -7.41 2.09
CA ASP A 68 -20.86 -8.82 1.68
C ASP A 68 -20.25 -9.00 0.28
N GLU A 69 -20.60 -8.12 -0.67
CA GLU A 69 -20.01 -8.10 -2.01
C GLU A 69 -18.48 -7.85 -1.96
N PHE A 70 -18.01 -6.91 -1.13
CA PHE A 70 -16.59 -6.65 -0.90
C PHE A 70 -15.88 -7.86 -0.27
N LYS A 71 -16.45 -8.46 0.78
CA LYS A 71 -15.93 -9.67 1.40
C LYS A 71 -15.78 -10.81 0.40
N LYS A 72 -16.82 -11.04 -0.41
CA LYS A 72 -16.81 -12.06 -1.46
C LYS A 72 -15.75 -11.80 -2.53
N LYS A 73 -15.64 -10.55 -3.01
CA LYS A 73 -14.67 -10.10 -4.02
C LYS A 73 -13.22 -10.36 -3.58
N TYR A 74 -12.91 -10.14 -2.30
CA TYR A 74 -11.56 -10.26 -1.77
C TYR A 74 -11.28 -11.48 -0.89
N SER A 75 -12.23 -12.42 -0.75
CA SER A 75 -12.07 -13.67 0.02
C SER A 75 -10.81 -14.49 -0.32
N ASN A 76 -10.33 -14.43 -1.56
CA ASN A 76 -9.08 -15.08 -1.99
C ASN A 76 -7.80 -14.28 -1.66
N SER A 77 -7.93 -13.05 -1.15
CA SER A 77 -6.84 -12.13 -0.82
C SER A 77 -6.76 -11.79 0.68
N PHE A 78 -7.87 -11.87 1.41
CA PHE A 78 -7.97 -11.56 2.83
C PHE A 78 -8.67 -12.70 3.59
N ASP A 79 -8.17 -13.02 4.78
CA ASP A 79 -8.86 -13.86 5.76
C ASP A 79 -9.82 -12.99 6.58
N PHE A 80 -11.06 -12.84 6.12
CA PHE A 80 -12.06 -12.00 6.78
C PHE A 80 -12.52 -12.52 8.15
N ASP A 81 -12.32 -13.81 8.43
CA ASP A 81 -12.67 -14.40 9.72
C ASP A 81 -11.64 -14.02 10.79
N SER A 82 -10.35 -13.93 10.43
CA SER A 82 -9.33 -13.35 11.31
C SER A 82 -9.57 -11.85 11.58
N LEU A 83 -10.06 -11.11 10.57
CA LEU A 83 -10.41 -9.69 10.68
C LEU A 83 -11.65 -9.44 11.58
N SER A 84 -12.53 -10.42 11.75
CA SER A 84 -13.74 -10.29 12.59
C SER A 84 -13.47 -10.09 14.09
N ASN A 85 -12.27 -10.44 14.56
CA ASN A 85 -11.84 -10.29 15.95
C ASN A 85 -11.06 -8.98 16.22
N LEU A 86 -10.87 -8.13 15.20
CA LEU A 86 -10.11 -6.88 15.32
C LEU A 86 -11.04 -5.67 15.38
N ASP A 87 -10.55 -4.57 15.96
CA ASP A 87 -11.15 -3.23 15.92
C ASP A 87 -11.10 -2.61 14.50
N LEU A 88 -11.48 -3.39 13.49
CA LEU A 88 -11.87 -2.91 12.16
C LEU A 88 -13.24 -2.26 12.21
N TRP A 89 -14.13 -2.71 13.10
CA TRP A 89 -15.47 -2.15 13.22
C TRP A 89 -15.48 -0.69 13.65
N SER A 90 -14.56 -0.23 14.50
CA SER A 90 -14.46 1.20 14.84
C SER A 90 -14.02 2.03 13.63
N GLU A 91 -12.89 1.70 13.00
CA GLU A 91 -12.40 2.39 11.80
C GLU A 91 -13.41 2.34 10.63
N THR A 92 -14.16 1.23 10.50
CA THR A 92 -15.23 1.07 9.51
C THR A 92 -16.46 1.92 9.86
N ASN A 93 -16.80 2.05 11.15
CA ASN A 93 -17.85 2.94 11.62
C ASN A 93 -17.47 4.42 11.49
N ASP A 94 -16.20 4.78 11.66
CA ASP A 94 -15.70 6.13 11.40
C ASP A 94 -15.82 6.49 9.90
N ILE A 95 -15.45 5.55 9.01
CA ILE A 95 -15.66 5.68 7.57
C ILE A 95 -17.16 5.85 7.25
N LEU A 96 -18.03 5.06 7.88
CA LEU A 96 -19.48 5.13 7.71
C LEU A 96 -20.07 6.47 8.16
N GLY A 97 -19.73 6.94 9.36
CA GLY A 97 -20.22 8.21 9.89
C GLY A 97 -19.82 9.37 8.97
N TYR A 98 -18.52 9.45 8.64
CA TYR A 98 -18.00 10.44 7.69
C TYR A 98 -18.70 10.41 6.33
N MET A 99 -19.16 9.24 5.90
CA MET A 99 -19.88 9.08 4.65
C MET A 99 -21.32 9.54 4.68
N MET A 100 -22.05 9.20 5.74
CA MET A 100 -23.44 9.65 5.90
C MET A 100 -23.45 11.19 5.92
N ASP A 101 -22.54 11.80 6.68
CA ASP A 101 -22.30 13.25 6.72
C ASP A 101 -21.90 13.88 5.36
N MET A 102 -21.39 13.08 4.41
CA MET A 102 -20.96 13.52 3.08
C MET A 102 -21.95 13.24 1.95
N SER A 103 -22.83 12.25 2.08
CA SER A 103 -23.88 11.98 1.09
C SER A 103 -24.76 13.22 0.90
N ASP A 104 -25.18 13.78 2.04
CA ASP A 104 -25.92 15.04 2.16
C ASP A 104 -25.20 16.22 1.46
N GLN A 105 -23.87 16.25 1.49
CA GLN A 105 -23.07 17.33 0.89
C GLN A 105 -22.75 17.13 -0.60
N LEU A 106 -22.97 15.94 -1.15
CA LEU A 106 -22.69 15.61 -2.54
C LEU A 106 -23.95 15.75 -3.42
N GLN A 107 -25.15 15.50 -2.89
CA GLN A 107 -26.41 15.76 -3.62
C GLN A 107 -26.49 17.23 -4.09
N ASP A 108 -26.20 18.19 -3.22
CA ASP A 108 -26.16 19.63 -3.55
C ASP A 108 -25.13 20.03 -4.63
N LYS A 109 -24.16 19.15 -4.95
CA LYS A 109 -23.03 19.45 -5.87
C LYS A 109 -23.12 18.72 -7.21
N ALA A 110 -24.14 17.88 -7.41
CA ALA A 110 -24.30 17.03 -8.58
C ALA A 110 -24.72 17.79 -9.86
N GLU A 111 -25.49 18.89 -9.73
CA GLU A 111 -26.15 19.58 -10.85
C GLU A 111 -25.25 20.17 -11.94
N LYS A 112 -23.91 20.12 -11.79
CA LYS A 112 -22.94 20.73 -12.72
C LYS A 112 -21.75 19.83 -13.10
N VAL A 113 -21.89 18.51 -12.97
CA VAL A 113 -20.86 17.54 -13.37
C VAL A 113 -21.20 16.92 -14.72
N PHE A 114 -20.31 17.05 -15.70
CA PHE A 114 -20.55 16.58 -17.08
C PHE A 114 -19.98 15.18 -17.33
N ALA A 115 -18.86 14.85 -16.70
CA ALA A 115 -18.30 13.50 -16.73
C ALA A 115 -17.60 13.14 -15.42
N ILE A 116 -17.66 11.85 -15.12
CA ILE A 116 -17.07 11.19 -13.95
C ILE A 116 -16.22 10.02 -14.46
N ARG A 117 -14.93 10.00 -14.15
CA ARG A 117 -14.03 8.88 -14.42
C ARG A 117 -13.49 8.33 -13.10
N ARG A 118 -13.82 7.10 -12.72
CA ARG A 118 -13.17 6.38 -11.59
C ARG A 118 -12.04 5.52 -12.13
N GLU A 119 -10.94 5.43 -11.39
CA GLU A 119 -9.88 4.42 -11.56
C GLU A 119 -9.40 4.28 -13.03
N GLN A 120 -9.50 5.35 -13.82
CA GLN A 120 -9.20 5.29 -15.25
C GLN A 120 -7.69 5.42 -15.46
N GLU A 121 -7.13 4.51 -16.24
CA GLU A 121 -5.73 4.60 -16.67
C GLU A 121 -5.57 5.71 -17.71
N PHE A 122 -4.84 6.76 -17.35
CA PHE A 122 -4.38 7.80 -18.26
C PHE A 122 -2.90 7.57 -18.55
N VAL A 123 -2.55 7.52 -19.82
CA VAL A 123 -1.17 7.29 -20.29
C VAL A 123 -0.67 8.55 -20.98
N SER A 124 0.57 8.96 -20.73
CA SER A 124 1.19 10.10 -21.43
C SER A 124 1.27 9.84 -22.94
N ASN A 125 1.32 10.91 -23.74
CA ASN A 125 1.29 10.83 -25.21
C ASN A 125 2.42 9.94 -25.80
N ASP A 126 3.59 9.95 -25.16
CA ASP A 126 4.76 9.11 -25.51
C ASP A 126 4.69 7.66 -24.99
N LYS A 127 3.64 7.31 -24.24
CA LYS A 127 3.42 5.97 -23.67
C LYS A 127 4.49 5.54 -22.66
N ILE A 128 5.09 6.49 -21.93
CA ILE A 128 6.11 6.24 -20.89
C ILE A 128 5.55 6.31 -19.47
N VAL A 129 4.60 7.20 -19.18
CA VAL A 129 4.06 7.45 -17.84
C VAL A 129 2.60 7.02 -17.75
N LEU A 130 2.21 6.40 -16.64
CA LEU A 130 0.86 5.94 -16.34
C LEU A 130 0.36 6.62 -15.05
N ALA A 131 -0.70 7.42 -15.17
CA ALA A 131 -1.49 7.91 -14.05
C ALA A 131 -2.76 7.08 -13.89
N LYS A 132 -3.18 6.88 -12.66
CA LYS A 132 -4.46 6.27 -12.29
C LYS A 132 -4.98 7.01 -11.05
N PRO A 133 -5.58 8.20 -11.23
CA PRO A 133 -6.27 8.89 -10.14
C PRO A 133 -7.52 8.11 -9.74
N ASP A 134 -7.87 8.16 -8.46
CA ASP A 134 -9.05 7.44 -7.95
C ASP A 134 -10.33 7.97 -8.62
N LEU A 135 -10.42 9.31 -8.77
CA LEU A 135 -11.57 9.98 -9.39
C LEU A 135 -11.13 11.25 -10.16
N VAL A 136 -11.73 11.46 -11.33
CA VAL A 136 -11.62 12.69 -12.14
C VAL A 136 -13.01 13.22 -12.43
N LEU A 137 -13.23 14.50 -12.12
CA LEU A 137 -14.49 15.21 -12.41
C LEU A 137 -14.27 16.27 -13.48
N GLU A 138 -15.08 16.22 -14.54
CA GLU A 138 -15.12 17.23 -15.60
C GLU A 138 -16.33 18.16 -15.35
N LYS A 139 -16.06 19.46 -15.06
CA LYS A 139 -17.06 20.49 -14.74
C LYS A 139 -16.92 21.67 -15.69
N GLY A 140 -17.56 21.58 -16.86
CA GLY A 140 -17.47 22.59 -17.91
C GLY A 140 -16.06 22.63 -18.51
N ASP A 141 -15.34 23.73 -18.29
CA ASP A 141 -13.93 23.87 -18.69
C ASP A 141 -12.92 23.51 -17.58
N GLU A 142 -13.40 23.03 -16.42
CA GLU A 142 -12.56 22.65 -15.28
C GLU A 142 -12.40 21.12 -15.19
N VAL A 143 -11.18 20.63 -14.95
CA VAL A 143 -10.90 19.22 -14.64
C VAL A 143 -10.29 19.13 -13.25
N VAL A 144 -10.98 18.42 -12.35
CA VAL A 144 -10.61 18.29 -10.94
C VAL A 144 -10.20 16.85 -10.64
N ILE A 145 -9.01 16.68 -10.09
CA ILE A 145 -8.46 15.38 -9.68
C ILE A 145 -8.78 15.14 -8.22
N TYR A 146 -9.30 13.97 -7.90
CA TYR A 146 -9.55 13.49 -6.54
C TYR A 146 -8.64 12.30 -6.25
N ASP A 147 -8.05 12.31 -5.05
CA ASP A 147 -7.12 11.30 -4.55
C ASP A 147 -7.47 11.04 -3.07
N PHE A 148 -8.12 9.90 -2.83
CA PHE A 148 -8.64 9.48 -1.54
C PHE A 148 -7.50 8.96 -0.65
N LYS A 149 -7.63 9.16 0.66
CA LYS A 149 -6.64 8.74 1.67
C LYS A 149 -7.33 8.21 2.92
N SER A 150 -7.10 6.94 3.24
CA SER A 150 -7.51 6.35 4.52
C SER A 150 -6.67 6.80 5.72
N GLY A 151 -5.59 7.52 5.49
CA GLY A 151 -4.75 8.10 6.54
C GLY A 151 -4.92 9.62 6.68
N ARG A 152 -4.26 10.18 7.69
CA ARG A 152 -4.08 11.64 7.85
C ARG A 152 -3.46 12.24 6.59
N LEU A 153 -3.98 13.39 6.16
CA LEU A 153 -3.45 14.19 5.05
C LEU A 153 -2.21 14.99 5.48
N ASN A 154 -2.15 15.35 6.76
CA ASN A 154 -1.08 16.13 7.35
C ASN A 154 0.07 15.30 7.95
N ASP A 155 1.24 15.92 7.99
CA ASP A 155 2.41 15.47 8.75
C ASP A 155 2.34 15.92 10.22
N SER A 156 3.40 15.66 10.99
CA SER A 156 3.49 16.05 12.41
C SER A 156 3.64 17.56 12.65
N LYS A 157 3.85 18.37 11.60
CA LYS A 157 3.90 19.84 11.66
C LYS A 157 2.55 20.48 11.29
N GLY A 158 1.58 19.68 10.84
CA GLY A 158 0.30 20.17 10.34
C GLY A 158 0.32 20.53 8.85
N GLU A 159 1.43 20.27 8.16
CA GLU A 159 1.57 20.53 6.72
C GLU A 159 1.06 19.35 5.90
N THR A 160 0.53 19.64 4.71
CA THR A 160 0.02 18.57 3.82
C THR A 160 1.22 17.75 3.33
N LYS A 161 1.15 16.42 3.47
CA LYS A 161 2.25 15.51 3.13
C LYS A 161 2.74 15.72 1.69
N GLU A 162 4.04 15.99 1.55
CA GLU A 162 4.69 16.25 0.26
C GLU A 162 4.39 15.14 -0.78
N GLU A 163 4.38 13.87 -0.36
CA GLU A 163 4.07 12.75 -1.24
C GLU A 163 2.65 12.83 -1.85
N TYR A 164 1.65 13.35 -1.14
CA TYR A 164 0.29 13.53 -1.67
C TYR A 164 0.20 14.74 -2.62
N ILE A 165 0.97 15.80 -2.35
CA ILE A 165 1.12 16.94 -3.26
C ILE A 165 1.74 16.46 -4.59
N ILE A 166 2.87 15.75 -4.51
CA ILE A 166 3.55 15.19 -5.69
C ILE A 166 2.64 14.21 -6.44
N GLN A 167 1.79 13.45 -5.74
CA GLN A 167 0.81 12.54 -6.35
C GLN A 167 -0.17 13.27 -7.27
N LEU A 168 -0.81 14.33 -6.77
CA LEU A 168 -1.74 15.14 -7.55
C LEU A 168 -1.07 15.85 -8.73
N HIS A 169 0.15 16.36 -8.55
CA HIS A 169 0.93 16.95 -9.65
C HIS A 169 1.39 15.92 -10.70
N PHE A 170 1.74 14.70 -10.28
CA PHE A 170 2.03 13.59 -11.20
C PHE A 170 0.79 13.25 -12.03
N TYR A 171 -0.39 13.19 -11.41
CA TYR A 171 -1.64 12.97 -12.13
C TYR A 171 -1.95 14.13 -13.09
N ALA A 172 -1.88 15.39 -12.65
CA ALA A 172 -2.13 16.55 -13.51
C ALA A 172 -1.16 16.64 -14.69
N GLY A 173 0.11 16.30 -14.48
CA GLY A 173 1.11 16.26 -15.54
C GLY A 173 0.77 15.25 -16.64
N VAL A 174 0.16 14.10 -16.31
CA VAL A 174 -0.36 13.16 -17.32
C VAL A 174 -1.69 13.65 -17.90
N LEU A 175 -2.63 14.10 -17.08
CA LEU A 175 -3.97 14.51 -17.56
C LEU A 175 -3.92 15.75 -18.48
N ASN A 176 -2.93 16.63 -18.34
CA ASN A 176 -2.70 17.74 -19.27
C ASN A 176 -2.46 17.28 -20.72
N ASP A 177 -1.92 16.07 -20.95
CA ASP A 177 -1.80 15.50 -22.31
C ASP A 177 -3.17 15.20 -22.96
N HIS A 178 -4.22 15.04 -22.14
CA HIS A 178 -5.59 14.67 -22.56
C HIS A 178 -6.57 15.85 -22.54
N TYR A 179 -6.41 16.74 -21.56
CA TYR A 179 -7.36 17.82 -21.25
C TYR A 179 -6.77 19.23 -21.39
N GLY A 180 -5.46 19.36 -21.65
CA GLY A 180 -4.75 20.64 -21.69
C GLY A 180 -4.72 21.33 -20.32
N GLU A 181 -4.64 22.67 -20.33
CA GLU A 181 -4.48 23.49 -19.11
C GLU A 181 -5.75 23.61 -18.26
N LYS A 182 -6.78 22.79 -18.54
CA LYS A 182 -8.00 22.66 -17.73
C LYS A 182 -7.77 21.97 -16.38
N VAL A 183 -6.59 21.36 -16.18
CA VAL A 183 -6.24 20.54 -15.02
C VAL A 183 -5.43 21.34 -13.99
N TYR A 184 -6.09 22.20 -13.21
CA TYR A 184 -5.41 23.12 -12.28
C TYR A 184 -5.77 22.90 -10.79
N LYS A 185 -6.62 21.91 -10.48
CA LYS A 185 -7.12 21.66 -9.12
C LYS A 185 -7.06 20.19 -8.73
N GLY A 186 -6.43 19.94 -7.59
CA GLY A 186 -6.41 18.65 -6.92
C GLY A 186 -7.20 18.68 -5.62
N VAL A 187 -7.76 17.54 -5.24
CA VAL A 187 -8.51 17.34 -4.00
C VAL A 187 -7.98 16.10 -3.31
N LEU A 188 -7.51 16.28 -2.07
CA LEU A 188 -7.23 15.19 -1.15
C LEU A 188 -8.42 15.04 -0.23
N GLU A 189 -8.86 13.81 0.03
CA GLU A 189 -10.02 13.56 0.88
C GLU A 189 -9.79 12.35 1.80
N SER A 190 -10.02 12.55 3.09
CA SER A 190 -9.77 11.58 4.15
C SER A 190 -10.91 11.60 5.16
N TYR A 191 -11.34 10.42 5.61
CA TYR A 191 -12.32 10.31 6.69
C TYR A 191 -11.81 10.80 8.05
N LEU A 192 -10.48 10.99 8.20
CA LEU A 192 -9.85 11.46 9.44
C LEU A 192 -9.66 12.98 9.49
N GLU A 193 -9.51 13.64 8.34
CA GLU A 193 -9.14 15.07 8.26
C GLU A 193 -9.99 15.87 7.25
N GLY A 194 -11.02 15.25 6.69
CA GLY A 194 -11.93 15.87 5.72
C GLY A 194 -11.28 16.10 4.35
N THR A 195 -11.73 17.15 3.68
CA THR A 195 -11.33 17.50 2.31
C THR A 195 -10.33 18.65 2.30
N LYS A 196 -9.22 18.50 1.55
CA LYS A 196 -8.27 19.57 1.23
C LYS A 196 -8.23 19.84 -0.25
N ILE A 197 -8.32 21.11 -0.63
CA ILE A 197 -8.23 21.58 -2.01
C ILE A 197 -6.82 22.17 -2.23
N LEU A 198 -6.15 21.74 -3.29
CA LEU A 198 -4.84 22.21 -3.70
C LEU A 198 -4.89 22.77 -5.12
N SER A 199 -4.24 23.93 -5.34
CA SER A 199 -3.99 24.48 -6.67
C SER A 199 -2.75 23.80 -7.26
N LEU A 200 -2.82 23.41 -8.54
CA LEU A 200 -1.76 22.66 -9.21
C LEU A 200 -1.01 23.55 -10.21
N ASP A 201 0.23 23.95 -9.85
CA ASP A 201 1.20 24.48 -10.80
C ASP A 201 1.56 23.46 -11.89
N MET A 202 1.23 23.80 -13.13
CA MET A 202 1.51 22.96 -14.30
C MET A 202 2.99 22.91 -14.69
N ASN A 203 3.82 23.89 -14.34
CA ASN A 203 5.26 23.81 -14.57
C ASN A 203 5.90 22.78 -13.64
N TYR A 204 5.54 22.79 -12.35
CA TYR A 204 5.94 21.73 -11.42
C TYR A 204 5.43 20.33 -11.86
N SER A 205 4.18 20.23 -12.30
CA SER A 205 3.63 18.97 -12.86
C SER A 205 4.43 18.46 -14.07
N ARG A 206 4.77 19.33 -15.03
CA ARG A 206 5.60 19.00 -16.19
C ARG A 206 7.01 18.52 -15.78
N ASN A 207 7.61 19.15 -14.77
CA ASN A 207 8.92 18.76 -14.23
C ASN A 207 8.89 17.37 -13.57
N ILE A 208 7.84 17.06 -12.79
CA ILE A 208 7.63 15.72 -12.21
C ILE A 208 7.53 14.65 -13.31
N ILE A 209 6.80 14.92 -14.40
CA ILE A 209 6.68 14.00 -15.54
C ILE A 209 8.03 13.81 -16.24
N ALA A 210 8.82 14.87 -16.42
CA ALA A 210 10.17 14.76 -16.99
C ALA A 210 11.14 13.99 -16.08
N GLU A 211 11.04 14.14 -14.76
CA GLU A 211 11.78 13.31 -13.79
C GLU A 211 11.37 11.84 -13.88
N ALA A 212 10.06 11.55 -13.90
CA ALA A 212 9.52 10.20 -13.99
C ALA A 212 9.99 9.46 -15.27
N LYS A 213 10.02 10.14 -16.43
CA LYS A 213 10.54 9.58 -17.69
C LYS A 213 12.01 9.18 -17.59
N ARG A 214 12.87 10.08 -17.10
CA ARG A 214 14.31 9.79 -16.87
C ARG A 214 14.53 8.65 -15.88
N ILE A 215 13.74 8.60 -14.80
CA ILE A 215 13.79 7.50 -13.83
C ILE A 215 13.39 6.17 -14.49
N ARG A 216 12.33 6.16 -15.31
CA ARG A 216 11.88 4.97 -16.04
C ARG A 216 12.96 4.41 -16.97
N GLU A 217 13.68 5.29 -17.67
CA GLU A 217 14.82 4.92 -18.53
C GLU A 217 15.93 4.26 -17.71
N GLN A 218 16.41 4.93 -16.66
CA GLN A 218 17.42 4.37 -15.74
C GLN A 218 17.01 3.01 -15.14
N LEU A 219 15.73 2.82 -14.80
CA LEU A 219 15.22 1.55 -14.28
C LEU A 219 15.16 0.44 -15.34
N ASN A 220 15.07 0.79 -16.63
CA ASN A 220 15.16 -0.19 -17.72
C ASN A 220 16.61 -0.59 -18.00
N ASP A 221 17.53 0.37 -17.95
CA ASP A 221 18.96 0.11 -18.14
C ASP A 221 19.54 -0.75 -17.01
N LEU A 222 19.11 -0.49 -15.77
CA LEU A 222 19.54 -1.25 -14.59
C LEU A 222 18.84 -2.61 -14.44
N PHE A 223 17.59 -2.73 -14.89
CA PHE A 223 16.77 -3.93 -14.69
C PHE A 223 16.06 -4.38 -15.98
N PRO A 224 16.80 -4.66 -17.07
CA PRO A 224 16.23 -4.98 -18.38
C PRO A 224 15.45 -6.31 -18.36
N ASP A 225 15.99 -7.31 -17.64
CA ASP A 225 15.46 -8.66 -17.60
C ASP A 225 14.22 -8.82 -16.71
N LYS A 226 13.38 -9.82 -17.01
CA LYS A 226 12.20 -10.12 -16.19
C LYS A 226 12.60 -10.49 -14.76
N GLN A 227 13.58 -11.38 -14.62
CA GLN A 227 14.21 -11.73 -13.35
C GLN A 227 15.42 -10.83 -13.09
N VAL A 228 15.62 -10.39 -11.86
CA VAL A 228 16.73 -9.50 -11.46
C VAL A 228 17.67 -10.27 -10.54
N PRO A 229 18.97 -10.38 -10.86
CA PRO A 229 19.97 -10.96 -9.96
C PRO A 229 20.02 -10.23 -8.61
N PHE A 230 20.29 -10.98 -7.53
CA PHE A 230 20.39 -10.39 -6.19
C PHE A 230 21.55 -9.39 -6.09
N GLU A 231 22.61 -9.59 -6.87
CA GLU A 231 23.80 -8.73 -6.94
C GLU A 231 23.39 -7.35 -7.47
N THR A 232 22.81 -7.29 -8.66
CA THR A 232 22.29 -6.07 -9.30
C THR A 232 21.23 -5.36 -8.44
N PHE A 233 20.37 -6.11 -7.75
CA PHE A 233 19.42 -5.56 -6.79
C PHE A 233 20.12 -4.84 -5.62
N ASN A 234 21.14 -5.47 -5.04
CA ASN A 234 21.86 -4.93 -3.88
C ASN A 234 22.79 -3.76 -4.25
N GLU A 235 23.42 -3.78 -5.42
CA GLU A 235 24.22 -2.66 -5.96
C GLU A 235 23.39 -1.37 -6.15
N ASN A 236 22.07 -1.52 -6.34
CA ASN A 236 21.14 -0.42 -6.56
C ASN A 236 20.23 -0.12 -5.35
N ALA A 237 20.56 -0.70 -4.19
CA ALA A 237 19.84 -0.48 -2.94
C ALA A 237 20.50 0.64 -2.12
N THR A 238 19.72 1.66 -1.78
CA THR A 238 20.12 2.73 -0.85
C THR A 238 19.62 2.45 0.55
N TYR A 239 20.44 2.77 1.56
CA TYR A 239 20.05 2.73 2.96
C TYR A 239 19.38 4.03 3.38
N ASP A 240 18.17 3.95 3.91
CA ASP A 240 17.51 5.02 4.66
C ASP A 240 16.51 4.38 5.60
N MET A 241 16.77 4.43 6.91
CA MET A 241 15.94 3.83 7.94
C MET A 241 14.45 4.21 7.82
N ASN A 242 14.14 5.45 7.43
CA ASN A 242 12.76 5.92 7.32
C ASN A 242 11.99 5.28 6.17
N ASN A 243 12.68 4.89 5.10
CA ASN A 243 12.10 4.24 3.93
C ASN A 243 12.27 2.71 3.96
N CYS A 244 13.40 2.20 4.44
CA CYS A 244 13.71 0.78 4.56
C CYS A 244 12.73 0.05 5.49
N LYS A 245 12.31 0.69 6.60
CA LYS A 245 11.35 0.07 7.54
C LYS A 245 10.03 -0.34 6.89
N PHE A 246 9.62 0.35 5.82
CA PHE A 246 8.39 0.07 5.05
C PHE A 246 8.63 -0.70 3.73
N CYS A 247 9.84 -1.19 3.46
CA CYS A 247 10.19 -1.74 2.16
C CYS A 247 9.75 -3.21 1.98
N ASN A 248 8.94 -3.49 0.97
CA ASN A 248 8.40 -4.83 0.69
C ASN A 248 9.40 -5.84 0.09
N VAL A 249 10.66 -5.45 -0.12
CA VAL A 249 11.79 -6.32 -0.55
C VAL A 249 12.97 -6.26 0.43
N ARG A 250 12.77 -5.66 1.61
CA ARG A 250 13.75 -5.45 2.68
C ARG A 250 14.53 -6.72 3.04
N ALA A 251 13.83 -7.85 3.14
CA ALA A 251 14.43 -9.14 3.53
C ALA A 251 15.35 -9.77 2.46
N PHE A 252 15.40 -9.22 1.24
CA PHE A 252 16.39 -9.59 0.22
C PHE A 252 17.61 -8.65 0.19
N CYS A 253 17.59 -7.58 0.99
CA CYS A 253 18.54 -6.49 0.91
C CYS A 253 19.74 -6.72 1.85
N LYS A 254 20.91 -6.99 1.27
CA LYS A 254 22.19 -7.12 1.98
C LYS A 254 22.55 -5.84 2.75
N VAL A 255 22.20 -4.66 2.20
CA VAL A 255 22.38 -3.34 2.85
C VAL A 255 21.59 -3.23 4.16
N TYR A 256 20.53 -4.02 4.33
CA TYR A 256 19.70 -4.04 5.52
C TYR A 256 20.02 -5.21 6.47
N LYS A 257 20.71 -6.26 6.00
CA LYS A 257 20.79 -7.58 6.66
C LYS A 257 21.40 -7.56 8.08
N ASN A 258 22.11 -6.50 8.45
CA ASN A 258 22.79 -6.38 9.75
C ASN A 258 22.06 -5.51 10.77
N ASP A 259 20.98 -4.82 10.39
CA ASP A 259 20.25 -3.92 11.29
C ASP A 259 18.96 -4.55 11.82
N TYR A 260 18.88 -4.69 13.14
CA TYR A 260 17.60 -4.91 13.81
C TYR A 260 16.78 -3.61 13.77
N VAL A 261 15.75 -3.59 12.94
CA VAL A 261 14.70 -2.55 13.00
C VAL A 261 13.45 -3.21 13.54
N PRO A 262 12.85 -2.68 14.61
CA PRO A 262 11.59 -3.20 15.10
C PRO A 262 10.52 -3.12 13.99
N PRO A 263 9.56 -4.04 13.97
CA PRO A 263 8.39 -3.94 13.11
C PRO A 263 7.72 -2.56 13.31
N VAL A 264 7.27 -1.97 12.22
CA VAL A 264 6.24 -0.93 12.31
C VAL A 264 4.90 -1.65 12.25
N ASP A 265 3.95 -1.23 13.08
CA ASP A 265 2.65 -1.87 13.25
C ASP A 265 1.98 -2.28 11.91
N ASP A 266 1.31 -3.43 11.93
CA ASP A 266 0.53 -4.00 10.81
C ASP A 266 1.34 -4.42 9.56
N GLN A 267 2.67 -4.59 9.61
CA GLN A 267 3.47 -5.03 8.44
C GLN A 267 3.79 -6.54 8.39
N LEU A 268 4.02 -7.06 7.18
CA LEU A 268 4.64 -8.38 6.99
C LEU A 268 6.01 -8.43 7.66
N TYR A 269 6.12 -9.33 8.63
CA TYR A 269 7.35 -9.79 9.24
C TYR A 269 8.11 -10.67 8.24
N CYS A 270 9.02 -10.06 7.47
CA CYS A 270 9.95 -10.81 6.63
C CYS A 270 11.33 -10.93 7.31
N PHE A 271 11.73 -12.17 7.58
CA PHE A 271 13.02 -12.57 8.15
C PHE A 271 13.90 -13.25 7.09
N SER A 272 15.20 -12.99 7.16
CA SER A 272 16.21 -13.55 6.26
C SER A 272 17.35 -14.18 7.07
N GLY A 273 17.30 -15.50 7.25
CA GLY A 273 18.25 -16.23 8.08
C GLY A 273 18.23 -17.72 7.78
N ALA A 274 19.13 -18.48 8.42
CA ALA A 274 19.06 -19.93 8.37
C ALA A 274 17.95 -20.40 9.32
N VAL A 275 17.06 -21.25 8.83
CA VAL A 275 16.09 -21.94 9.68
C VAL A 275 16.84 -23.03 10.43
N GLU A 276 17.03 -22.87 11.73
CA GLU A 276 17.72 -23.85 12.56
C GLU A 276 16.80 -25.03 12.90
N SER A 277 15.54 -24.73 13.22
CA SER A 277 14.54 -25.74 13.52
C SER A 277 13.12 -25.26 13.22
N VAL A 278 12.25 -26.23 12.96
CA VAL A 278 10.80 -26.06 12.85
C VAL A 278 10.17 -27.09 13.79
N ASP A 279 9.59 -26.63 14.89
CA ASP A 279 8.75 -27.45 15.74
C ASP A 279 7.34 -27.51 15.14
N TRP A 280 6.90 -28.72 14.80
CA TRP A 280 5.65 -29.00 14.10
C TRP A 280 4.74 -29.88 14.96
N PRO A 281 3.76 -29.30 15.68
CA PRO A 281 2.93 -30.07 16.59
C PRO A 281 1.66 -30.73 15.96
N GLY A 282 1.37 -30.50 14.67
CA GLY A 282 0.26 -31.15 13.93
C GLY A 282 -0.28 -30.33 12.76
N GLU A 283 -1.19 -30.88 11.95
CA GLU A 283 -1.80 -30.15 10.82
C GLU A 283 -2.83 -29.09 11.26
N ASP A 284 -3.41 -29.20 12.47
CA ASP A 284 -4.35 -28.23 13.03
C ASP A 284 -3.75 -27.33 14.13
N LYS A 285 -2.42 -27.31 14.26
CA LYS A 285 -1.71 -26.55 15.29
C LYS A 285 -0.73 -25.56 14.68
N PHE A 286 -0.34 -24.58 15.49
CA PHE A 286 0.66 -23.61 15.10
C PHE A 286 2.08 -24.17 15.26
N ALA A 287 2.92 -23.97 14.25
CA ALA A 287 4.34 -24.29 14.31
C ALA A 287 5.12 -23.18 15.03
N THR A 288 6.26 -23.56 15.63
CA THR A 288 7.30 -22.62 16.08
C THR A 288 8.52 -22.77 15.18
N ILE A 289 9.13 -21.66 14.77
CA ILE A 289 10.30 -21.67 13.88
C ILE A 289 11.41 -20.84 14.52
N ILE A 290 12.61 -21.42 14.55
CA ILE A 290 13.81 -20.76 15.07
C ILE A 290 14.69 -20.36 13.88
N ILE A 291 15.02 -19.07 13.82
CA ILE A 291 15.87 -18.48 12.77
C ILE A 291 17.15 -17.93 13.40
N ALA A 292 18.31 -18.35 12.89
CA ALA A 292 19.59 -17.73 13.19
C ALA A 292 19.76 -16.42 12.41
N LEU A 293 20.04 -15.33 13.14
CA LEU A 293 20.26 -13.98 12.65
C LEU A 293 21.55 -13.41 13.26
N GLY A 294 22.68 -13.79 12.66
CA GLY A 294 24.01 -13.47 13.20
C GLY A 294 24.29 -14.32 14.43
N GLU A 295 24.55 -13.67 15.56
CA GLU A 295 24.77 -14.32 16.87
C GLU A 295 23.46 -14.51 17.67
N LYS A 296 22.32 -14.04 17.15
CA LYS A 296 21.01 -14.09 17.82
C LYS A 296 20.09 -15.12 17.19
N ASN A 297 19.30 -15.78 18.03
CA ASN A 297 18.22 -16.66 17.60
C ASN A 297 16.86 -16.00 17.83
N ILE A 298 16.04 -15.96 16.78
CA ILE A 298 14.67 -15.47 16.86
C ILE A 298 13.70 -16.65 16.83
N SER A 299 12.86 -16.74 17.86
CA SER A 299 11.73 -17.66 17.89
C SER A 299 10.47 -16.98 17.35
N ILE A 300 9.88 -17.60 16.34
CA ILE A 300 8.61 -17.22 15.71
C ILE A 300 7.57 -18.26 16.12
N LYS A 301 6.58 -17.87 16.91
CA LYS A 301 5.46 -18.73 17.32
C LYS A 301 4.21 -18.43 16.49
N SER A 302 3.18 -19.26 16.64
CA SER A 302 1.84 -19.03 16.07
C SER A 302 1.74 -19.09 14.54
N ILE A 303 2.63 -19.81 13.85
CA ILE A 303 2.56 -19.95 12.38
C ILE A 303 1.54 -21.05 12.02
N PRO A 304 0.49 -20.79 11.22
CA PRO A 304 -0.41 -21.85 10.80
C PRO A 304 0.36 -22.92 10.01
N SER A 305 0.18 -24.19 10.39
CA SER A 305 0.78 -25.39 9.79
C SER A 305 0.93 -25.32 8.26
N LYS A 306 -0.13 -24.96 7.54
CA LYS A 306 -0.17 -24.82 6.07
C LYS A 306 0.92 -23.92 5.49
N PHE A 307 1.43 -22.95 6.25
CA PHE A 307 2.53 -22.07 5.86
C PHE A 307 3.91 -22.58 6.32
N ALA A 308 3.99 -23.30 7.43
CA ALA A 308 5.27 -23.83 7.94
C ALA A 308 5.94 -24.82 6.95
N LYS A 309 5.15 -25.56 6.14
CA LYS A 309 5.66 -26.50 5.11
C LYS A 309 6.35 -25.77 3.94
N LEU A 310 6.03 -24.50 3.71
CA LEU A 310 6.72 -23.64 2.72
C LEU A 310 8.03 -23.09 3.31
N VAL A 311 8.04 -22.77 4.60
CA VAL A 311 9.17 -22.19 5.31
C VAL A 311 10.39 -23.12 5.35
N SER A 312 10.20 -24.42 5.62
CA SER A 312 11.31 -25.39 5.71
C SER A 312 12.10 -25.60 4.41
N THR A 313 11.70 -24.95 3.31
CA THR A 313 12.31 -25.10 1.97
C THR A 313 13.11 -23.89 1.48
N GLY A 314 13.26 -22.80 2.26
CA GLY A 314 14.01 -21.63 1.80
C GLY A 314 14.39 -20.59 2.86
N GLN A 315 15.47 -19.86 2.59
CA GLN A 315 16.15 -18.89 3.48
C GLN A 315 15.35 -17.60 3.82
N LEU A 316 14.05 -17.57 3.56
CA LEU A 316 13.22 -16.38 3.73
C LEU A 316 11.82 -16.73 4.23
N ILE A 317 11.42 -16.07 5.32
CA ILE A 317 10.14 -16.30 5.99
C ILE A 317 9.41 -14.97 6.05
N CYS A 318 8.31 -14.84 5.31
CA CYS A 318 7.43 -13.67 5.35
C CYS A 318 6.08 -14.07 5.94
N LEU A 319 5.71 -13.46 7.06
CA LEU A 319 4.52 -13.76 7.85
C LEU A 319 3.78 -12.48 8.21
N ASN A 320 2.46 -12.51 8.32
CA ASN A 320 1.71 -11.49 9.05
C ASN A 320 1.57 -11.93 10.52
N ASP A 321 1.36 -10.97 11.41
CA ASP A 321 0.86 -11.18 12.78
C ASP A 321 1.71 -12.13 13.66
N VAL A 322 3.02 -11.91 13.69
CA VAL A 322 3.99 -12.67 14.49
C VAL A 322 4.40 -11.92 15.74
N LYS A 323 4.34 -12.58 16.90
CA LYS A 323 5.04 -12.11 18.12
C LYS A 323 6.49 -12.61 18.09
N LEU A 324 7.44 -11.68 18.20
CA LEU A 324 8.87 -11.98 18.27
C LEU A 324 9.33 -12.19 19.71
N ILE A 325 10.25 -13.13 19.91
CA ILE A 325 10.96 -13.36 21.16
C ILE A 325 12.47 -13.48 20.84
N SER A 326 13.29 -12.68 21.50
CA SER A 326 14.76 -12.71 21.41
C SER A 326 15.38 -12.56 22.79
N ASP A 327 16.35 -13.42 23.12
CA ASP A 327 17.33 -13.27 24.21
C ASP A 327 16.79 -12.90 25.62
N GLY A 328 15.56 -13.30 25.96
CA GLY A 328 14.98 -13.10 27.29
C GLY A 328 14.50 -11.67 27.61
N GLU A 329 14.69 -10.70 26.71
CA GLU A 329 14.20 -9.32 26.91
C GLU A 329 12.89 -9.07 26.15
N TYR A 330 11.88 -8.58 26.89
CA TYR A 330 10.53 -8.34 26.41
C TYR A 330 10.43 -7.04 25.59
N ASN A 331 10.53 -7.14 24.27
CA ASN A 331 10.12 -6.07 23.37
C ASN A 331 8.62 -6.16 23.09
N TYR A 332 7.82 -5.30 23.73
CA TYR A 332 6.37 -5.23 23.55
C TYR A 332 5.96 -4.67 22.17
N LEU A 333 5.00 -5.34 21.52
CA LEU A 333 4.12 -4.78 20.50
C LEU A 333 2.67 -5.31 20.72
N PRO A 334 1.62 -4.51 20.51
CA PRO A 334 0.21 -4.91 20.63
C PRO A 334 -0.37 -5.45 19.29
N TRP A 335 -1.48 -6.19 19.23
CA TRP A 335 -2.31 -6.86 20.25
C TRP A 335 -3.06 -8.04 19.57
N SER A 336 -3.58 -9.07 20.26
CA SER A 336 -3.70 -9.30 21.71
C SER A 336 -3.61 -10.79 22.12
N ARG A 337 -4.52 -11.65 21.63
CA ARG A 337 -4.68 -13.07 22.03
C ARG A 337 -3.42 -13.91 21.78
N LEU A 338 -2.69 -14.25 22.85
CA LEU A 338 -2.26 -15.63 23.16
C LEU A 338 -1.59 -15.70 24.55
N GLU A 339 -1.69 -16.87 25.17
CA GLU A 339 -1.37 -17.11 26.58
C GLU A 339 0.13 -17.32 26.83
N VAL A 340 0.55 -17.08 28.07
CA VAL A 340 1.95 -17.14 28.52
C VAL A 340 2.15 -18.40 29.37
N TYR A 341 3.22 -19.14 29.09
CA TYR A 341 3.74 -20.21 29.92
C TYR A 341 5.27 -20.07 30.02
N GLU A 342 5.82 -20.40 31.18
CA GLU A 342 7.26 -20.48 31.47
C GLU A 342 7.92 -21.68 30.77
#